data_AF-A0A7Y0A2Y9-F1
#
_entry.id   AF-A0A7Y0A2Y9-F1
#
_cell.length_a   1.000
_cell.length_b   1.000
_cell.length_c   1.000
_cell.angle_alpha   90.00
_cell.angle_beta   90.00
_cell.angle_gamma   90.00
#
_symmetry.space_group_name_H-M   'P 1'
#
loop_
_entity.id
_entity.type
_entity.pdbx_description
1 polymer ?
#
loop_
_entity_poly.entity_id
_entity_poly.type
_entity_poly.pdbx_seq_one_letter_code
_entity_poly.pdbx_strand_id
1 'polypeptide(L)' 'MEKILFGVVGRIIAGDDASSYVKVVDDAENTGGFLILTSNRPDMITGFDNWVETKEAVGSFFAESNWEVDWKIGG' A
#
# COMPACT_ATOMS: atom_id res chain seq x y z
N MET A 1 9.50 -11.96 4.85
CA MET A 1 8.26 -11.27 4.50
C MET A 1 8.15 -10.08 5.43
N GLU A 2 8.37 -8.89 4.90
CA GLU A 2 8.10 -7.68 5.67
C GLU A 2 6.62 -7.57 5.99
N LYS A 3 6.32 -6.98 7.14
CA LYS A 3 4.96 -6.87 7.65
C LYS A 3 4.27 -5.70 6.94
N ILE A 4 3.26 -5.98 6.13
CA ILE A 4 2.38 -4.95 5.54
C ILE A 4 1.54 -4.32 6.67
N LEU A 5 1.57 -2.99 6.77
CA LEU A 5 0.79 -2.24 7.75
C LEU A 5 -0.47 -1.66 7.11
N PHE A 6 -1.58 -1.79 7.83
CA PHE A 6 -2.89 -1.25 7.43
C PHE A 6 -3.12 0.09 8.13
N GLY A 7 -3.68 1.05 7.40
CA GLY A 7 -3.96 2.40 7.89
C GLY A 7 -2.73 3.31 8.00
N VAL A 8 -1.53 2.80 7.70
CA VAL A 8 -0.26 3.53 7.80
C VAL A 8 0.24 3.85 6.40
N VAL A 9 0.82 5.04 6.21
CA VAL A 9 1.52 5.40 4.97
C VAL A 9 2.96 4.88 5.06
N GLY A 10 3.38 4.10 4.09
CA GLY A 10 4.77 3.67 3.90
C GLY A 10 5.35 4.25 2.62
N ARG A 11 6.68 4.32 2.53
CA ARG A 11 7.39 4.72 1.31
C ARG A 11 7.89 3.48 0.58
N ILE A 12 7.56 3.36 -0.71
CA ILE A 12 8.10 2.30 -1.57
C ILE A 12 9.57 2.66 -1.85
N ILE A 13 10.49 1.81 -1.38
CA ILE A 13 11.94 2.01 -1.52
C ILE A 13 12.55 1.17 -2.64
N ALA A 14 11.86 0.13 -3.10
CA ALA A 14 12.25 -0.67 -4.27
C ALA A 14 11.03 -1.29 -4.96
N GLY A 15 11.21 -1.69 -6.22
CA GLY A 15 10.16 -2.27 -7.06
C GLY A 15 9.57 -1.29 -8.07
N ASP A 16 8.42 -1.65 -8.61
CA ASP A 16 7.61 -0.72 -9.39
C ASP A 16 7.22 0.49 -8.52
N ASP A 17 6.97 1.65 -9.11
CA ASP A 17 6.56 2.85 -8.36
C ASP A 17 7.54 3.29 -7.23
N ALA A 18 8.81 2.87 -7.28
CA ALA A 18 9.81 3.27 -6.30
C ALA A 18 9.87 4.80 -6.10
N SER A 19 10.07 5.23 -4.86
CA SER A 19 9.92 6.61 -4.38
C SER A 19 8.49 7.12 -4.21
N SER A 20 7.48 6.36 -4.60
CA SER A 20 6.08 6.64 -4.24
C SER A 20 5.77 6.21 -2.81
N TYR A 21 4.59 6.58 -2.36
CA TYR A 21 4.00 6.25 -1.07
C TYR A 21 2.85 5.28 -1.28
N VAL A 22 2.66 4.39 -0.32
CA VAL A 22 1.58 3.40 -0.32
C VAL A 22 0.85 3.41 1.02
N LYS A 23 -0.46 3.18 0.99
CA LYS A 23 -1.28 2.97 2.18
C LYS A 23 -2.29 1.87 1.87
N VAL A 24 -2.33 0.85 2.72
CA VAL A 24 -3.36 -0.19 2.63
C VAL A 24 -4.49 0.15 3.59
N VAL A 25 -5.73 0.18 3.10
CA VAL A 25 -6.93 0.44 3.88
C VAL A 25 -7.80 -0.81 3.85
N ASP A 26 -8.22 -1.25 5.03
CA ASP A 26 -9.30 -2.23 5.15
C ASP A 26 -10.61 -1.50 4.89
N ASP A 27 -11.24 -1.81 3.77
CA ASP A 27 -12.49 -1.21 3.31
C ASP A 27 -13.58 -2.29 3.15
N ALA A 28 -13.43 -3.40 3.88
CA ALA A 28 -14.31 -4.56 3.72
C ALA A 28 -15.76 -4.24 4.07
N GLU A 29 -15.99 -3.30 5.00
CA GLU A 29 -17.33 -2.85 5.36
C GLU A 29 -18.04 -2.05 4.25
N ASN A 30 -17.30 -1.39 3.36
CA ASN A 30 -17.89 -0.56 2.29
C ASN A 30 -17.86 -1.22 0.92
N THR A 31 -16.75 -1.88 0.56
CA THR A 31 -16.53 -2.48 -0.76
C THR A 31 -16.36 -4.00 -0.74
N GLY A 32 -16.29 -4.61 0.45
CA GLY A 32 -16.04 -6.04 0.59
C GLY A 32 -14.58 -6.46 0.41
N GLY A 33 -13.63 -5.50 0.36
CA GLY A 33 -12.21 -5.80 0.18
C GLY A 33 -11.27 -4.75 0.77
N PHE A 34 -10.07 -4.69 0.24
CA PHE A 34 -8.99 -3.80 0.67
C PHE A 34 -8.64 -2.83 -0.45
N LEU A 35 -8.29 -1.60 -0.08
CA LEU A 35 -7.78 -0.59 -1.00
C LEU A 35 -6.28 -0.41 -0.80
N ILE A 36 -5.53 -0.56 -1.88
CA ILE A 36 -4.10 -0.26 -1.96
C ILE A 36 -4.00 1.10 -2.63
N LEU A 37 -3.71 2.13 -1.84
CA LEU A 37 -3.58 3.51 -2.30
C LEU A 37 -2.12 3.80 -2.60
N THR A 38 -1.82 4.40 -3.76
CA THR A 38 -0.48 4.88 -4.11
C THR A 38 -0.49 6.37 -4.41
N SER A 39 0.60 7.06 -4.07
CA SER A 39 0.76 8.49 -4.34
C SER A 39 2.22 8.85 -4.53
N ASN A 40 2.51 9.87 -5.32
CA ASN A 40 3.85 10.48 -5.36
C ASN A 40 4.10 11.44 -4.18
N ARG A 41 3.13 11.62 -3.27
CA ARG A 41 3.20 12.54 -2.12
C ARG A 41 2.85 11.82 -0.82
N PRO A 42 3.51 12.17 0.30
CA PRO A 42 3.26 11.55 1.61
C PRO A 42 1.89 11.90 2.19
N ASP A 43 1.27 12.99 1.75
CA ASP A 43 -0.05 13.42 2.19
C ASP A 43 -1.19 12.58 1.60
N MET A 44 -0.89 11.75 0.58
CA MET A 44 -1.84 10.87 -0.12
C MET A 44 -3.10 11.60 -0.62
N ILE A 45 -3.04 12.93 -0.82
CA ILE A 45 -4.20 13.73 -1.27
C ILE A 45 -4.54 13.42 -2.73
N THR A 46 -3.51 13.16 -3.53
CA THR A 46 -3.61 12.81 -4.94
C THR A 46 -2.95 11.47 -5.16
N GLY A 47 -3.63 10.53 -5.80
CA GLY A 47 -3.10 9.19 -5.95
C GLY A 47 -3.97 8.32 -6.83
N PHE A 48 -3.61 7.04 -6.87
CA PHE A 48 -4.38 5.99 -7.49
C PHE A 48 -4.77 4.96 -6.43
N ASP A 49 -5.87 4.29 -6.65
CA ASP A 49 -6.33 3.19 -5.82
C ASP A 49 -6.43 1.89 -6.64
N ASN A 50 -6.05 0.79 -6.02
CA ASN A 50 -6.30 -0.55 -6.50
C ASN A 50 -7.11 -1.31 -5.45
N TRP A 51 -8.19 -1.95 -5.87
CA TRP A 51 -9.02 -2.76 -4.99
C TRP A 51 -8.66 -4.24 -5.12
N VAL A 52 -8.59 -4.93 -3.98
CA VAL A 52 -8.38 -6.39 -3.91
C VAL A 52 -9.33 -7.02 -2.90
N GLU A 53 -9.82 -8.22 -3.19
CA GLU A 53 -10.87 -8.86 -2.38
C GLU A 53 -10.36 -9.34 -1.00
N THR A 54 -9.11 -9.80 -0.91
CA THR A 54 -8.60 -10.47 0.30
C THR A 54 -7.27 -9.91 0.77
N LYS A 55 -6.98 -10.14 2.06
CA LYS A 55 -5.69 -9.78 2.65
C LYS A 55 -4.51 -10.52 1.99
N GLU A 56 -4.74 -11.75 1.54
CA GLU A 56 -3.74 -12.53 0.79
C GLU A 56 -3.46 -11.88 -0.56
N ALA A 57 -4.49 -11.37 -1.24
CA ALA A 57 -4.34 -10.63 -2.49
C ALA A 57 -3.53 -9.33 -2.33
N VAL A 58 -3.61 -8.66 -1.17
CA VAL A 58 -2.70 -7.54 -0.84
C VAL A 58 -1.25 -8.00 -0.86
N GLY A 59 -0.96 -9.14 -0.22
CA GLY A 59 0.39 -9.72 -0.20
C GLY A 59 0.89 -10.09 -1.60
N SER A 60 0.03 -10.71 -2.41
CA SER A 60 0.34 -11.04 -3.81
C SER A 60 0.63 -9.79 -4.63
N PHE A 61 -0.18 -8.73 -4.49
CA PHE A 61 0.01 -7.47 -5.20
C PHE A 61 1.40 -6.87 -4.91
N PHE A 62 1.80 -6.82 -3.64
CA PHE A 62 3.12 -6.32 -3.24
C PHE A 62 4.26 -7.19 -3.81
N ALA A 63 4.06 -8.51 -3.85
CA ALA A 63 5.04 -9.44 -4.40
C ALA A 63 5.16 -9.31 -5.93
N GLU A 64 4.04 -9.16 -6.63
CA GLU A 64 3.99 -8.98 -8.09
C GLU A 64 4.65 -7.66 -8.53
N SER A 65 4.42 -6.57 -7.80
CA SER A 65 5.08 -5.28 -8.03
C SER A 65 6.52 -5.21 -7.49
N ASN A 66 6.99 -6.30 -6.88
CA ASN A 66 8.32 -6.41 -6.27
C ASN A 66 8.60 -5.26 -5.27
N TRP A 67 7.57 -4.86 -4.50
CA TRP A 67 7.62 -3.72 -3.59
C TRP A 67 8.33 -4.05 -2.28
N GLU A 68 9.32 -3.22 -1.96
CA GLU A 68 9.90 -3.09 -0.62
C GLU A 68 9.43 -1.76 -0.03
N VAL A 69 8.88 -1.78 1.19
CA VAL A 69 8.22 -0.60 1.77
C VAL A 69 8.79 -0.27 3.14
N ASP A 70 9.36 0.93 3.24
CA ASP A 70 9.75 1.49 4.53
C ASP A 70 8.53 2.13 5.20
N TRP A 71 8.04 1.45 6.23
CA TRP A 71 6.92 1.89 7.06
C TRP A 71 7.34 2.80 8.22
N LYS A 72 8.64 3.09 8.38
CA LYS A 72 9.13 3.99 9.44
C LYS A 72 8.88 5.45 9.07
N ILE A 73 7.64 5.90 9.18
CA ILE A 73 7.36 7.34 9.23
C ILE A 73 7.30 7.74 10.70
N GLY A 74 8.47 7.96 11.30
CA GLY A 74 8.57 8.40 12.69
C GLY A 74 9.99 8.31 13.26
N GLY A 75 10.73 9.40 13.08
CA GLY A 75 11.84 9.84 13.94
C GLY A 75 11.65 11.31 14.20
#